data_AF-A0A7W2B442-F1
#
_entry.id   AF-A0A7W2B442-F1
#
_cell.length_a   1.000
_cell.length_b   1.000
_cell.length_c   1.000
_cell.angle_alpha   90.00
_cell.angle_beta   90.00
_cell.angle_gamma   90.00
#
_symmetry.space_group_name_H-M   'P 1'
#
loop_
_entity.id
_entity.type
_entity.pdbx_description
1 polymer ?
#
loop_
_entity_poly.entity_id
_entity_poly.type
_entity_poly.pdbx_seq_one_letter_code
_entity_poly.pdbx_strand_id
1 'polypeptide(L)' 'MDKLEKLIYSVKYLPPILYFGSVGLIGYDIYCNVIKETEFLSEYTQTPLAILFFYMTYLGLKNLKKKK' A
#
# COMPACT_ATOMS: atom_id res chain seq x y z
N MET A 1 -0.14 17.22 11.29
CA MET A 1 0.22 16.06 10.45
C MET A 1 1.21 15.27 11.25
N ASP A 2 0.94 14.00 11.48
CA ASP A 2 1.82 13.13 12.25
C ASP A 2 3.21 13.07 11.58
N LYS A 3 4.28 12.85 12.37
CA LYS A 3 5.69 12.87 11.88
C LYS A 3 5.89 11.92 10.69
N LEU A 4 5.19 10.79 10.68
CA LEU A 4 5.17 9.82 9.58
C LEU A 4 4.46 10.33 8.33
N GLU A 5 3.29 10.98 8.44
CA GLU A 5 2.63 11.59 7.27
C GLU A 5 3.56 12.60 6.61
N LYS A 6 4.22 13.43 7.42
CA LYS A 6 5.14 14.46 6.93
C LYS A 6 6.31 13.85 6.15
N LEU A 7 6.85 12.71 6.59
CA LEU A 7 7.90 11.97 5.88
C LEU A 7 7.38 11.38 4.56
N ILE A 8 6.21 10.73 4.58
CA ILE A 8 5.60 10.12 3.40
C ILE A 8 5.29 11.18 2.34
N TYR A 9 4.77 12.34 2.73
CA TYR A 9 4.49 13.46 1.83
C TYR A 9 5.70 14.37 1.55
N SER A 10 6.84 14.16 2.23
CA SER A 10 8.08 14.89 1.97
C SER A 10 8.58 14.65 0.54
N VAL A 11 8.36 13.43 0.03
CA VAL A 11 8.74 13.03 -1.32
C VAL A 11 7.49 12.90 -2.19
N LYS A 12 7.40 13.73 -3.23
CA LYS A 12 6.21 13.84 -4.12
C LYS A 12 5.72 12.49 -4.67
N TYR A 13 6.65 11.59 -5.01
CA TYR A 13 6.33 10.30 -5.65
C TYR A 13 6.21 9.15 -4.65
N LEU A 14 6.58 9.34 -3.40
CA LEU A 14 6.56 8.28 -2.40
C LEU A 14 5.14 7.78 -2.09
N PRO A 15 4.11 8.64 -1.93
CA PRO A 15 2.74 8.19 -1.72
C PRO A 15 2.18 7.33 -2.87
N PRO A 16 2.26 7.74 -4.15
CA PRO A 16 1.78 6.89 -5.24
C PRO A 16 2.62 5.61 -5.39
N ILE A 17 3.94 5.65 -5.19
CA ILE A 17 4.77 4.44 -5.25
C ILE A 17 4.36 3.44 -4.16
N LEU A 18 4.15 3.88 -2.92
CA LEU A 18 3.68 3.03 -1.83
C LEU A 18 2.31 2.44 -2.13
N TYR A 19 1.37 3.25 -2.65
CA TYR A 19 0.02 2.79 -2.96
C TYR A 19 -0.01 1.81 -4.14
N PHE A 20 0.49 2.21 -5.31
CA PHE A 20 0.50 1.37 -6.50
C PHE A 20 1.43 0.17 -6.36
N GLY A 21 2.54 0.31 -5.63
CA GLY A 21 3.44 -0.79 -5.30
C GLY A 21 2.75 -1.86 -4.46
N SER A 22 2.00 -1.48 -3.42
CA SER A 22 1.22 -2.43 -2.63
C SER A 22 0.12 -3.12 -3.45
N VAL A 23 -0.62 -2.37 -4.27
CA VAL A 23 -1.65 -2.96 -5.16
C VAL A 23 -1.03 -3.95 -6.14
N GLY A 24 0.11 -3.59 -6.75
CA GLY A 24 0.82 -4.45 -7.69
C GLY A 24 1.30 -5.74 -7.03
N LEU A 25 1.86 -5.66 -5.82
CA LEU A 25 2.34 -6.83 -5.08
C LEU A 25 1.20 -7.74 -4.64
N ILE A 26 0.08 -7.19 -4.13
CA ILE A 26 -1.11 -7.99 -3.79
C ILE A 26 -1.69 -8.65 -5.04
N GLY A 27 -1.83 -7.91 -6.14
CA GLY A 27 -2.36 -8.43 -7.39
C GLY A 27 -1.47 -9.53 -7.98
N TYR A 28 -0.15 -9.38 -7.89
CA TYR A 28 0.80 -10.39 -8.34
C TYR A 28 0.79 -11.63 -7.45
N ASP A 29 0.63 -11.47 -6.15
CA ASP A 29 0.47 -12.59 -5.22
C ASP A 29 -0.79 -13.40 -5.53
N ILE A 30 -1.92 -12.74 -5.73
CA ILE A 30 -3.17 -13.39 -6.17
C ILE A 30 -2.97 -14.13 -7.50
N TYR A 31 -2.29 -13.51 -8.46
CA TYR A 31 -1.99 -14.13 -9.76
C TYR A 31 -1.15 -15.41 -9.59
N CYS A 32 -0.10 -15.39 -8.78
CA CYS A 32 0.72 -16.55 -8.49
C CYS A 32 -0.06 -17.66 -7.75
N ASN A 33 -0.90 -17.28 -6.79
CA ASN A 33 -1.71 -18.24 -6.05
C ASN A 33 -2.76 -18.92 -6.96
N VAL A 34 -3.44 -18.15 -7.82
CA VAL A 34 -4.52 -18.66 -8.68
C VAL A 34 -4.00 -19.43 -9.90
N ILE A 35 -2.92 -18.96 -10.54
CA ILE A 35 -2.44 -19.53 -11.81
C ILE A 35 -1.32 -20.55 -11.61
N LYS A 36 -0.44 -20.31 -10.64
CA LYS A 36 0.74 -21.15 -10.41
C LYS A 36 0.59 -22.07 -9.20
N GLU A 37 -0.49 -21.94 -8.41
CA GLU A 37 -0.69 -22.65 -7.13
C GLU A 37 0.52 -22.49 -6.19
N THR A 38 1.24 -21.36 -6.30
CA THR A 38 2.42 -21.06 -5.50
C THR A 38 2.20 -19.79 -4.71
N GLU A 39 2.49 -19.83 -3.40
CA GLU A 39 2.55 -18.63 -2.56
C GLU A 39 3.78 -17.80 -2.95
N PHE A 40 3.55 -16.59 -3.46
CA PHE A 40 4.62 -15.65 -3.77
C PHE A 40 4.97 -14.80 -2.54
N LEU A 41 3.95 -14.31 -1.83
CA LEU A 41 4.08 -13.71 -0.52
C LEU A 41 3.72 -14.73 0.55
N SER A 42 4.51 -14.77 1.61
CA SER A 42 4.13 -15.50 2.82
C SER A 42 3.06 -14.70 3.57
N GLU A 43 2.22 -15.37 4.34
CA GLU A 43 1.22 -14.72 5.21
C GLU A 43 1.82 -13.59 6.08
N TYR A 44 3.06 -13.77 6.54
CA TYR A 44 3.82 -12.78 7.31
C TYR A 44 4.21 -11.52 6.52
N THR A 45 4.32 -11.60 5.19
CA THR A 45 4.60 -10.44 4.32
C THR A 45 3.33 -9.86 3.74
N GLN A 46 2.29 -10.68 3.51
CA GLN A 46 0.99 -10.24 3.03
C GLN A 46 0.29 -9.33 4.07
N THR A 47 0.34 -9.70 5.34
CA THR A 47 -0.28 -8.95 6.46
C THR A 47 0.23 -7.50 6.56
N PRO A 48 1.55 -7.23 6.70
CA PRO A 48 2.07 -5.87 6.76
C PRO A 48 1.83 -5.09 5.47
N LEU A 49 1.80 -5.77 4.32
CA LEU A 49 1.55 -5.14 3.03
C LEU A 49 0.09 -4.69 2.88
N ALA A 50 -0.87 -5.49 3.39
CA ALA A 50 -2.27 -5.11 3.51
C ALA A 50 -2.46 -3.93 4.49
N ILE A 51 -1.81 -3.98 5.66
CA ILE A 51 -1.83 -2.86 6.63
C ILE A 51 -1.31 -1.58 5.98
N LEU A 52 -0.20 -1.67 5.22
CA LEU A 52 0.38 -0.53 4.52
C LEU A 52 -0.58 0.01 3.43
N PHE A 53 -1.24 -0.88 2.67
CA PHE A 53 -2.24 -0.49 1.68
C PHE A 53 -3.43 0.26 2.31
N PHE A 54 -3.98 -0.26 3.42
CA PHE A 54 -5.07 0.40 4.14
C PHE A 54 -4.63 1.74 4.73
N TYR A 55 -3.41 1.81 5.27
CA TYR A 55 -2.84 3.05 5.80
C TYR A 55 -2.67 4.12 4.71
N MET A 56 -2.15 3.74 3.53
CA MET A 56 -2.03 4.65 2.39
C MET A 56 -3.39 5.12 1.88
N THR A 57 -4.39 4.24 1.87
CA THR A 57 -5.79 4.57 1.51
C THR A 57 -6.39 5.56 2.50
N TYR A 58 -6.22 5.33 3.80
CA TYR A 58 -6.65 6.23 4.86
C TYR A 58 -5.98 7.62 4.73
N LEU A 59 -4.67 7.64 4.47
CA LEU A 59 -3.92 8.86 4.20
C LEU A 59 -4.45 9.64 3.00
N GLY A 60 -4.73 8.94 1.89
CA GLY A 60 -5.33 9.53 0.70
C GLY A 60 -6.69 10.16 1.00
N LEU A 61 -7.57 9.43 1.70
CA LEU A 61 -8.90 9.91 2.06
C LEU A 61 -8.85 11.11 3.04
N LYS A 62 -7.95 11.07 4.02
CA LYS A 62 -7.74 12.18 4.98
C LYS A 62 -7.26 13.44 4.28
N ASN A 63 -6.39 13.32 3.27
CA ASN A 63 -5.95 14.48 2.47
C ASN A 63 -7.03 15.02 1.54
N LEU A 64 -7.87 14.16 0.95
CA LEU A 64 -9.04 14.59 0.17
C LEU A 64 -10.03 15.39 1.04
N LYS A 65 -10.32 14.90 2.26
CA LYS A 65 -11.20 15.61 3.21
C LYS A 65 -10.67 16.97 3.64
N LYS A 66 -9.34 17.16 3.72
CA LYS A 66 -8.72 18.46 4.04
C LYS A 66 -8.71 19.45 2.89
N LYS A 67 -8.80 18.97 1.65
CA LYS A 67 -8.89 19.80 0.44
C LYS A 67 -10.34 20.24 0.14
N LYS A 68 -11.32 19.66 0.83
CA LYS A 68 -12.74 19.98 0.73
C LYS A 68 -13.11 20.96 1.83
#